data_AF-A0A1Q9AKG8-F1
#
_entry.id   AF-A0A1Q9AKG8-F1
#
_cell.length_a   1.000
_cell.length_b   1.000
_cell.length_c   1.000
_cell.angle_alpha   90.00
_cell.angle_beta   90.00
_cell.angle_gamma   90.00
#
_symmetry.space_group_name_H-M   'P 1'
#
loop_
_entity.id
_entity.type
_entity.pdbx_description
1 polymer ?
#
loop_
_entity_poly.entity_id
_entity_poly.type
_entity_poly.pdbx_seq_one_letter_code
_entity_poly.pdbx_strand_id
1 'polypeptide(L)'
;MIEYVTSLAADVPYRGLTTFAGRGFALDQFALSHGFHSFAEWAASEFAKGHSISGIVKSVDDLEPRAPPEPGMCATTFGYEVSIFTVAMTDKF
;
A
#
# COMPACT_ATOMS: atom_id res chain seq x y z
N MET A 1 22.19 3.08 1.26
CA MET A 1 22.00 1.64 0.97
C MET A 1 20.50 1.42 0.81
N ILE A 2 20.00 0.65 -0.16
CA ILE A 2 18.56 0.30 -0.19
C ILE A 2 18.37 -0.75 0.90
N GLU A 3 17.61 -0.42 1.94
CA GLU A 3 17.55 -1.26 3.14
C GLU A 3 16.32 -2.16 3.18
N TYR A 4 15.23 -1.79 2.48
CA TYR A 4 14.01 -2.59 2.52
C TYR A 4 13.21 -2.49 1.22
N VAL A 5 12.87 -3.65 0.67
CA VAL A 5 11.91 -3.81 -0.43
C VAL A 5 10.78 -4.68 0.11
N THR A 6 9.60 -4.10 0.32
CA THR A 6 8.39 -4.90 0.54
C THR A 6 7.39 -4.59 -0.55
N SER A 7 6.94 -5.67 -1.21
CA SER A 7 5.77 -5.66 -2.06
C SER A 7 4.63 -6.31 -1.30
N LEU A 8 3.52 -5.60 -1.17
CA LEU A 8 2.27 -6.15 -0.67
C LEU A 8 1.24 -6.12 -1.81
N ALA A 9 0.70 -7.29 -2.15
CA ALA A 9 -0.54 -7.39 -2.91
C ALA A 9 -1.70 -7.36 -1.91
N ALA A 10 -2.47 -6.26 -1.93
CA ALA A 10 -3.64 -6.11 -1.06
C ALA A 10 -4.92 -6.13 -1.90
N ASP A 11 -5.83 -7.05 -1.55
CA ASP A 11 -7.19 -7.04 -2.05
C ASP A 11 -7.96 -5.92 -1.34
N VAL A 12 -8.23 -4.84 -2.06
CA VAL A 12 -8.95 -3.69 -1.52
C VAL A 12 -10.41 -3.79 -1.94
N PRO A 13 -11.34 -4.08 -1.01
CA PRO A 13 -12.76 -4.10 -1.33
C PRO A 13 -13.22 -2.68 -1.60
N TYR A 14 -13.53 -2.40 -2.86
CA TYR A 14 -13.81 -1.05 -3.32
C TYR A 14 -15.30 -0.88 -3.63
N ARG A 15 -16.03 -0.19 -2.74
CA ARG A 15 -17.36 0.34 -3.04
C ARG A 15 -17.28 1.87 -3.13
N GLY A 16 -17.41 2.43 -4.34
CA GLY A 16 -17.74 3.85 -4.56
C GLY A 16 -16.66 4.89 -4.24
N LEU A 17 -15.41 4.49 -4.05
CA LEU A 17 -14.30 5.40 -3.78
C LEU A 17 -13.74 5.99 -5.10
N THR A 18 -12.84 6.98 -5.02
CA THR A 18 -12.07 7.50 -6.19
C THR A 18 -10.69 6.84 -6.29
N THR A 19 -10.09 6.70 -7.49
CA THR A 19 -8.84 5.93 -7.68
C THR A 19 -7.76 6.27 -6.65
N PHE A 20 -7.68 7.53 -6.22
CA PHE A 20 -6.79 7.98 -5.16
C PHE A 20 -7.14 7.42 -3.78
N ALA A 21 -8.42 7.41 -3.41
CA ALA A 21 -8.88 6.80 -2.16
C ALA A 21 -8.58 5.29 -2.12
N GLY A 22 -8.60 4.59 -3.27
CA GLY A 22 -8.23 3.17 -3.35
C GLY A 22 -6.76 2.93 -3.11
N ARG A 23 -5.91 3.77 -3.71
CA ARG A 23 -4.47 3.75 -3.45
C ARG A 23 -4.15 4.09 -1.99
N GLY A 24 -4.84 5.08 -1.42
CA GLY A 24 -4.69 5.43 0.00
C GLY A 24 -5.03 4.27 0.93
N PHE A 25 -6.16 3.59 0.67
CA PHE A 25 -6.52 2.40 1.42
C PHE A 25 -5.49 1.27 1.27
N ALA A 26 -4.97 1.03 0.06
CA ALA A 26 -3.92 0.03 -0.15
C ALA A 26 -2.64 0.34 0.67
N LEU A 27 -2.26 1.62 0.75
CA LEU A 27 -1.15 2.07 1.59
C LEU A 27 -1.42 1.87 3.09
N ASP A 28 -2.65 2.09 3.54
CA ASP A 28 -3.02 1.81 4.93
C ASP A 28 -3.04 0.31 5.24
N GLN A 29 -3.46 -0.54 4.29
CA GLN A 29 -3.33 -2.00 4.44
C GLN A 29 -1.86 -2.44 4.51
N PHE A 30 -0.99 -1.79 3.74
CA PHE A 30 0.46 -1.97 3.85
C PHE A 30 0.97 -1.59 5.24
N ALA A 31 0.54 -0.45 5.80
CA ALA A 31 0.97 -0.04 7.12
C ALA A 31 0.49 -0.99 8.22
N LEU A 32 -0.77 -1.45 8.13
CA LEU A 32 -1.36 -2.42 9.04
C LEU A 32 -0.61 -3.76 9.02
N SER A 33 -0.15 -4.23 7.86
CA SER A 33 0.66 -5.46 7.78
C SER A 33 2.03 -5.33 8.45
N HIS A 34 2.51 -4.10 8.68
CA HIS A 34 3.73 -3.79 9.43
C HIS A 34 3.46 -3.37 10.89
N GLY A 35 2.22 -3.47 11.36
CA GLY A 35 1.84 -3.17 12.74
C GLY A 35 1.57 -1.69 13.04
N PHE A 36 1.38 -0.85 12.02
CA PHE A 36 1.06 0.57 12.17
C PHE A 36 -0.42 0.84 11.87
N HIS A 37 -1.01 1.86 12.50
CA HIS A 37 -2.42 2.21 12.34
C HIS A 37 -2.72 2.88 10.98
N SER A 38 -1.72 3.50 10.35
CA SER A 38 -1.86 4.18 9.06
C SER A 38 -0.53 4.30 8.33
N PHE A 39 -0.58 4.55 7.02
CA PHE A 39 0.63 4.82 6.24
C PHE A 39 1.38 6.05 6.72
N ALA A 40 0.66 7.07 7.21
CA ALA A 40 1.27 8.27 7.77
C ALA A 40 2.11 7.96 9.03
N GLU A 41 1.63 7.08 9.90
CA GLU A 41 2.37 6.64 11.10
C GLU A 41 3.61 5.82 10.72
N TRP A 42 3.45 4.87 9.80
CA TRP A 42 4.57 4.10 9.27
C TRP A 42 5.64 5.02 8.64
N ALA A 43 5.22 5.96 7.79
CA ALA A 43 6.13 6.89 7.11
C ALA A 43 6.88 7.80 8.10
N ALA A 44 6.20 8.32 9.12
CA ALA A 44 6.83 9.09 10.18
C ALA A 44 7.92 8.27 10.91
N SER A 45 7.69 6.97 11.12
CA SER A 45 8.68 6.09 11.75
C SER A 45 9.94 5.90 10.91
N GLU A 46 9.81 5.86 9.58
CA GLU A 46 10.95 5.77 8.66
C GLU A 46 11.71 7.09 8.58
N PHE A 47 11.00 8.23 8.54
CA PHE A 47 11.65 9.54 8.58
C PHE A 47 12.41 9.78 9.88
N ALA A 48 11.89 9.30 11.02
CA ALA A 48 12.59 9.37 12.30
C ALA A 48 13.91 8.57 12.33
N LYS A 49 14.02 7.53 11.50
CA LYS A 49 15.26 6.75 11.30
C LYS A 49 16.22 7.40 10.30
N GLY A 50 15.88 8.55 9.71
CA GLY A 50 16.67 9.18 8.65
C GLY A 50 16.53 8.50 7.29
N HIS A 51 15.46 7.73 7.08
CA HIS A 51 15.21 7.06 5.82
C HIS A 51 14.41 7.96 4.88
N SER A 52 14.70 7.87 3.59
CA SER A 52 13.81 8.37 2.53
C SER A 52 12.89 7.25 2.05
N ILE A 53 11.67 7.62 1.66
CA ILE A 53 10.63 6.70 1.22
C ILE A 53 10.36 6.98 -0.26
N SER A 54 10.35 5.92 -1.08
CA SER A 54 9.90 5.96 -2.46
C SER A 54 8.97 4.78 -2.70
N GLY A 55 7.99 4.92 -3.59
CA GLY A 55 7.05 3.83 -3.80
C GLY A 55 6.13 4.01 -4.98
N ILE A 56 5.49 2.90 -5.35
CA ILE A 56 4.53 2.83 -6.45
C ILE A 56 3.31 2.06 -5.96
N VAL A 57 2.12 2.61 -6.24
CA VAL A 57 0.84 1.93 -6.03
C VAL A 57 0.14 1.78 -7.38
N LYS A 58 0.04 0.54 -7.86
CA LYS A 58 -0.61 0.21 -9.13
C LYS A 58 -1.91 -0.53 -8.88
N SER A 59 -2.94 -0.19 -9.64
CA SER A 59 -4.10 -1.07 -9.78
C SER A 59 -3.69 -2.28 -10.62
N VAL A 60 -4.09 -3.46 -10.19
CA VAL A 60 -3.89 -4.72 -10.90
C VAL A 60 -5.28 -5.24 -11.25
N ASP A 61 -5.56 -5.32 -12.55
CA ASP A 61 -6.86 -5.77 -13.07
C ASP A 61 -7.06 -7.29 -12.93
N ASP A 62 -5.98 -8.05 -12.66
CA ASP A 62 -5.92 -9.52 -12.68
C ASP A 62 -5.88 -10.20 -11.29
N LEU A 63 -6.27 -9.52 -10.21
CA LEU A 63 -6.43 -10.21 -8.92
C LEU A 63 -7.78 -10.91 -8.89
N GLU A 64 -7.77 -12.24 -9.02
CA GLU A 64 -9.00 -13.05 -8.90
C GLU A 64 -9.71 -12.71 -7.59
N PRO A 65 -10.99 -12.30 -7.63
CA PRO A 65 -11.72 -11.97 -6.43
C PRO A 65 -11.75 -13.18 -5.49
N ARG A 66 -11.20 -13.00 -4.27
CA ARG A 66 -11.19 -14.04 -3.22
C ARG A 66 -12.58 -14.59 -2.84
N ALA A 67 -13.65 -13.90 -3.21
CA ALA A 67 -15.03 -14.34 -3.00
C ALA A 67 -15.94 -13.88 -4.16
N PRO A 68 -16.94 -14.69 -4.55
CA PRO A 68 -17.92 -14.27 -5.55
C PRO A 68 -18.70 -13.05 -5.02
N PRO A 69 -19.00 -12.05 -5.89
CA PRO A 69 -19.81 -10.91 -5.49
C PRO A 69 -21.19 -11.34 -5.03
N GLU A 70 -21.73 -10.66 -4.02
CA GLU A 70 -23.13 -10.77 -3.64
C GLU A 70 -24.04 -10.39 -4.83
N PRO A 71 -25.19 -11.07 -5.03
CA PRO A 71 -26.12 -10.77 -6.12
C PRO A 71 -26.58 -9.30 -6.07
N GLY A 72 -26.43 -8.58 -7.18
CA GLY A 72 -26.82 -7.15 -7.30
C GLY A 72 -25.68 -6.16 -7.04
N MET A 73 -24.48 -6.64 -6.72
CA MET A 73 -23.29 -5.80 -6.55
C MET A 73 -22.34 -5.98 -7.75
N CYS A 74 -21.94 -4.88 -8.41
CA CYS A 74 -20.82 -4.94 -9.35
C CYS A 74 -19.55 -5.36 -8.58
N ALA A 75 -19.00 -6.54 -8.87
CA ALA A 75 -17.64 -6.91 -8.48
C ALA A 75 -16.67 -6.02 -9.26
N THR A 76 -16.27 -4.90 -8.67
CA THR A 76 -15.10 -4.15 -9.11
C THR A 76 -14.05 -4.22 -8.01
N THR A 77 -13.61 -5.44 -7.70
CA THR A 77 -12.40 -5.67 -6.91
C THR A 77 -11.21 -5.39 -7.82
N PHE A 78 -10.69 -4.17 -7.77
CA PHE A 78 -9.36 -3.90 -8.30
C PHE A 78 -8.38 -4.15 -7.16
N GLY A 79 -7.53 -5.16 -7.30
CA GLY A 79 -6.45 -5.34 -6.36
C GLY A 79 -5.38 -4.27 -6.57
N TYR A 80 -4.66 -3.90 -5.51
CA TYR A 80 -3.55 -2.96 -5.63
C TYR A 80 -2.24 -3.66 -5.27
N GLU A 81 -1.25 -3.45 -6.12
CA GLU A 81 0.13 -3.77 -5.80
C GLU A 81 0.80 -2.53 -5.22
N VAL A 82 1.28 -2.66 -3.99
CA VAL A 82 2.00 -1.62 -3.25
C VAL A 82 3.45 -2.05 -3.15
N SER A 83 4.34 -1.32 -3.81
CA SER A 83 5.79 -1.52 -3.73
C SER A 83 6.43 -0.30 -3.08
N ILE A 84 6.96 -0.45 -1.85
CA ILE A 84 7.62 0.63 -1.12
C ILE A 84 9.10 0.29 -0.90
N PHE A 85 9.94 1.30 -1.09
CA PHE A 85 11.38 1.28 -0.94
C PHE A 85 11.79 2.31 0.11
N THR A 86 12.62 1.90 1.07
CA THR A 86 13.26 2.82 2.01
C THR A 86 14.77 2.83 1.81
N VAL A 87 15.35 4.02 1.85
CA VAL A 87 16.79 4.24 1.69
C VAL A 87 17.29 5.03 2.86
N ALA A 88 18.18 4.43 3.66
CA ALA A 88 18.91 5.14 4.69
C ALA A 88 19.80 6.21 4.06
N MET A 89 19.61 7.46 4.50
CA MET A 89 20.54 8.53 4.23
C MET A 89 21.75 8.30 5.14
N THR A 90 22.83 7.75 4.60
CA THR A 90 24.11 7.73 5.34
C THR A 90 24.55 9.17 5.50
N ASP A 91 24.44 9.72 6.71
CA ASP A 91 25.01 11.02 7.04
C ASP A 91 26.51 10.98 6.74
N LYS A 92 26.91 11.66 5.68
CA LYS A 92 28.27 12.20 5.52
C LYS A 92 28.15 13.71 5.72
N PHE A 93 28.00 14.12 6.97
CA PHE A 93 28.40 15.44 7.40
C PHE A 93 29.82 15.36 7.97
#